data_AF-A0A5N9GLV5-F1
#
_entry.id   AF-A0A5N9GLV5-F1
#
_cell.length_a   1.000
_cell.length_b   1.000
_cell.length_c   1.000
_cell.angle_alpha   90.00
_cell.angle_beta   90.00
_cell.angle_gamma   90.00
#
_symmetry.space_group_name_H-M   'P 1'
#
loop_
_entity.id
_entity.type
_entity.pdbx_description
1 polymer ?
#
loop_
_entity_poly.entity_id
_entity_poly.type
_entity_poly.pdbx_seq_one_letter_code
_entity_poly.pdbx_strand_id
1 'polypeptide(L)' 'VSYGSEILVNACGGISTGEQAFQLIEAGANTVQLYTSLVYGGPGLIKNIKTDLSRLLRAK' A
#
# COMPACT_ATOMS: atom_id res chain seq x y z
N VAL A 1 8.61 9.44 16.89
CA VAL A 1 9.48 8.30 17.29
C VAL A 1 10.25 7.88 16.05
N SER A 2 11.59 7.95 16.08
CA SER A 2 12.42 7.46 14.97
C SER A 2 12.78 6.01 15.28
N TYR A 3 12.29 5.08 14.48
CA TYR A 3 12.62 3.66 14.59
C TYR A 3 13.86 3.40 13.73
N GLY A 4 14.85 2.65 14.24
CA GLY A 4 16.06 2.32 13.49
C GLY A 4 15.78 1.49 12.24
N SER A 5 16.73 1.44 11.31
CA SER A 5 16.58 0.81 9.97
C SER A 5 16.28 -0.70 9.96
N GLU A 6 16.20 -1.35 11.12
CA GLU A 6 15.90 -2.78 11.25
C GLU A 6 14.41 -3.08 11.51
N ILE A 7 13.58 -2.06 11.75
CA ILE A 7 12.15 -2.28 12.02
C ILE A 7 11.36 -2.26 10.71
N LEU A 8 10.72 -3.38 10.40
CA LEU A 8 9.80 -3.49 9.27
C LEU A 8 8.45 -2.85 9.62
N VAL A 9 7.93 -2.02 8.72
CA VAL A 9 6.67 -1.31 8.87
C VAL A 9 5.62 -1.90 7.93
N ASN A 10 4.51 -2.39 8.49
CA ASN A 10 3.32 -2.79 7.76
C ASN A 10 2.23 -1.73 7.93
N ALA A 11 2.00 -0.90 6.91
CA ALA A 11 1.01 0.16 6.97
C ALA A 11 -0.41 -0.38 6.75
N CYS A 12 -1.38 0.13 7.51
CA CYS A 12 -2.79 -0.25 7.37
C CYS A 12 -3.72 0.92 7.69
N GLY A 13 -4.98 0.80 7.26
CA GLY A 13 -6.04 1.77 7.53
C GLY A 13 -6.39 2.62 6.31
N GLY A 14 -7.63 2.49 5.82
CA GLY A 14 -8.17 3.37 4.77
C GLY A 14 -7.58 3.23 3.37
N ILE A 15 -6.81 2.16 3.09
CA ILE A 15 -6.14 1.96 1.79
C ILE A 15 -7.12 1.29 0.81
N SER A 16 -7.41 1.96 -0.30
CA SER A 16 -8.30 1.48 -1.37
C SER A 16 -7.79 1.77 -2.77
N THR A 17 -6.64 2.43 -2.96
CA THR A 17 -6.03 2.68 -4.29
C THR A 17 -4.54 2.37 -4.33
N GLY A 18 -3.98 2.20 -5.53
CA GLY A 18 -2.55 2.00 -5.72
C GLY A 18 -1.72 3.23 -5.34
N GLU A 19 -2.24 4.43 -5.56
CA GLU A 19 -1.61 5.70 -5.18
C GLU A 19 -1.46 5.82 -3.66
N GLN A 20 -2.49 5.45 -2.89
CA GLN A 20 -2.42 5.44 -1.43
C GLN A 20 -1.39 4.42 -0.93
N ALA A 21 -1.36 3.23 -1.52
CA ALA A 21 -0.36 2.21 -1.20
C ALA A 21 1.06 2.71 -1.52
N PHE A 22 1.25 3.36 -2.67
CA PHE A 22 2.52 3.94 -3.08
C PHE A 22 2.99 5.04 -2.12
N GLN A 23 2.10 5.95 -1.72
CA GLN A 23 2.42 7.01 -0.75
C GLN A 23 2.92 6.46 0.59
N LEU A 24 2.32 5.38 1.09
CA LEU A 24 2.74 4.74 2.33
C LEU A 24 4.10 4.05 2.20
N ILE A 25 4.36 3.40 1.07
CA ILE A 25 5.64 2.78 0.78
C ILE A 25 6.74 3.85 0.68
N GLU A 26 6.49 4.95 -0.02
CA GLU A 26 7.40 6.10 -0.10
C GLU A 26 7.64 6.76 1.26
N ALA A 27 6.65 6.72 2.15
CA ALA A 27 6.77 7.20 3.53
C ALA A 27 7.58 6.26 4.45
N GLY A 28 8.04 5.12 3.94
CA GLY A 28 8.89 4.17 4.66
C GLY A 28 8.22 2.86 5.05
N ALA A 29 7.00 2.58 4.59
CA ALA A 29 6.38 1.26 4.79
C ALA A 29 7.01 0.19 3.90
N ASN A 30 7.23 -1.01 4.44
CA ASN A 30 7.70 -2.16 3.67
C ASN A 30 6.53 -2.90 3.01
N THR A 31 5.37 -2.92 3.67
CA THR A 31 4.15 -3.58 3.18
C THR A 31 2.91 -2.76 3.51
N VAL A 32 1.81 -3.07 2.84
CA VAL A 32 0.48 -2.52 3.13
C VAL A 32 -0.54 -3.64 3.35
N GLN A 33 -1.51 -3.41 4.25
CA GLN A 33 -2.58 -4.36 4.56
C GLN A 33 -3.96 -3.76 4.29
N LEU A 34 -4.83 -4.58 3.69
CA LEU A 34 -6.19 -4.24 3.31
C LEU A 34 -7.18 -5.07 4.14
N TYR A 35 -8.24 -4.44 4.65
CA TYR A 35 -9.35 -5.14 5.29
C TYR A 35 -10.68 -4.53 4.84
N THR A 36 -11.02 -3.34 5.36
CA THR A 36 -12.30 -2.66 5.07
C THR A 36 -12.51 -2.45 3.57
N SER A 37 -11.45 -2.11 2.84
CA SER A 37 -11.53 -1.92 1.39
C SER A 37 -11.78 -3.22 0.62
N LEU A 38 -11.37 -4.38 1.13
CA LEU A 38 -11.73 -5.67 0.53
C LEU A 38 -13.22 -5.99 0.71
N VAL A 39 -13.82 -5.56 1.81
CA VAL A 39 -15.27 -5.74 2.06
C VAL A 39 -16.09 -4.96 1.02
N TYR A 40 -15.71 -3.72 0.73
CA TYR A 40 -16.46 -2.86 -0.20
C TYR A 40 -16.04 -2.98 -1.67
N GLY A 41 -14.76 -3.24 -1.94
CA GLY A 41 -14.19 -3.33 -3.30
C GLY A 41 -14.06 -4.75 -3.83
N GLY A 42 -14.31 -5.76 -3.01
CA GLY A 42 -14.15 -7.16 -3.36
C GLY A 42 -12.69 -7.57 -3.65
N PRO A 43 -12.45 -8.85 -3.97
CA PRO A 43 -11.09 -9.38 -4.21
C PRO A 43 -10.42 -8.78 -5.46
N GLY A 44 -11.20 -8.28 -6.42
CA GLY A 44 -10.69 -7.60 -7.62
C GLY A 44 -9.87 -6.34 -7.32
N LEU A 45 -10.14 -5.69 -6.19
CA LEU A 45 -9.40 -4.52 -5.71
C LEU A 45 -7.89 -4.76 -5.64
N ILE A 46 -7.47 -5.95 -5.21
CA ILE A 46 -6.06 -6.32 -5.07
C ILE A 46 -5.35 -6.24 -6.43
N LYS A 47 -6.01 -6.69 -7.51
CA LYS A 47 -5.44 -6.61 -8.85
C LYS A 47 -5.26 -5.16 -9.29
N ASN A 48 -6.26 -4.31 -9.05
CA ASN A 48 -6.22 -2.89 -9.40
C ASN A 48 -5.08 -2.17 -8.68
N ILE A 49 -5.00 -2.32 -7.36
CA ILE A 49 -3.93 -1.73 -6.53
C ILE A 49 -2.54 -2.16 -7.02
N LYS A 50 -2.34 -3.45 -7.32
CA LYS A 50 -1.05 -3.96 -7.82
C LYS A 50 -0.69 -3.40 -9.20
N THR A 51 -1.68 -3.28 -10.11
CA THR A 51 -1.47 -2.70 -11.44
C THR A 51 -1.03 -1.24 -11.33
N ASP A 52 -1.75 -0.45 -10.55
CA ASP A 52 -1.46 0.97 -10.33
C ASP A 52 -0.09 1.16 -9.66
N LEU A 53 0.20 0.39 -8.61
CA LEU A 53 1.48 0.43 -7.92
C LEU A 53 2.64 0.07 -8.86
N SER A 54 2.49 -0.96 -9.69
CA SER A 54 3.50 -1.35 -10.67
C SER A 54 3.75 -0.26 -11.72
N ARG A 55 2.70 0.46 -12.13
CA ARG A 55 2.81 1.61 -13.04
C ARG A 55 3.55 2.76 -12.38
N LEU A 56 3.18 3.13 -11.15
CA LEU A 56 3.80 4.23 -10.39
C LEU A 56 5.28 3.96 -10.13
N LEU A 57 5.64 2.74 -9.74
CA LEU A 57 7.04 2.35 -9.50
C LEU A 57 7.92 2.40 -10.76
N ARG A 58 7.34 2.22 -11.95
CA ARG A 58 8.08 2.33 -13.23
C ARG A 58 8.20 3.76 -13.74
N ALA A 59 7.32 4.65 -13.28
CA ALA A 59 7.32 6.06 -13.64
C ALA A 59 8.27 6.90 -12.77
N LYS A 60 8.78 6.31 -11.69
CA LYS A 60 9.85 6.83 -10.84
C LYS A 60 11.20 6.40 -11.40
#